data_AF-A0AAW2VYE0-F1
#
_entry.id   AF-A0AAW2VYE0-F1
#
_cell.length_a   1.000
_cell.length_b   1.000
_cell.length_c   1.000
_cell.angle_alpha   90.00
_cell.angle_beta   90.00
_cell.angle_gamma   90.00
#
_symmetry.space_group_name_H-M   'P 1'
#
loop_
_entity.id
_entity.type
_entity.pdbx_description
1 polymer ?
#
loop_
_entity_poly.entity_id
_entity_poly.type
_entity_poly.pdbx_seq_one_letter_code
_entity_poly.pdbx_strand_id
1 'polypeptide(L)'
;MEIFGFVQSKNDYCLIKKEVIGGHIELLIYVDDILVTAPTEACIQEVKKYLHDLFTIKDLGTAKYFLGIELARSSKECWSNKLTAFCDADWAGCLDTRRSLTGFCIFLGDTPISWKMKKQATVSKSTAEAEYRSLASTVCEHTWISYLLQDFKVSFPRPVPLFVAIKQQFTSQQIRCSTNGRNI
;
A
#
# COMPACT_ATOMS: atom_id res chain seq x y z
N MET A 1 14.94 4.88 -20.14
CA MET A 1 14.41 5.63 -18.97
C MET A 1 15.44 6.60 -18.38
N GLU A 2 16.74 6.27 -18.35
CA GLU A 2 17.79 7.20 -17.91
C GLU A 2 17.89 8.49 -18.76
N ILE A 3 17.60 8.39 -20.06
CA ILE A 3 17.66 9.52 -21.02
C ILE A 3 16.65 10.64 -20.67
N PHE A 4 15.56 10.31 -19.96
CA PHE A 4 14.52 11.29 -19.60
C PHE A 4 14.70 11.88 -18.20
N GLY A 5 15.77 11.52 -17.47
CA GLY A 5 16.07 12.04 -16.12
C GLY A 5 15.27 11.37 -14.99
N PHE A 6 14.80 10.15 -15.21
CA PHE A 6 14.07 9.37 -14.22
C PHE A 6 15.04 8.60 -13.30
N VAL A 7 14.84 8.69 -11.99
CA VAL A 7 15.63 8.04 -10.93
C VAL A 7 14.74 7.10 -10.13
N GLN A 8 15.21 5.89 -9.86
CA GLN A 8 14.46 4.89 -9.11
C GLN A 8 14.38 5.23 -7.61
N SER A 9 13.23 4.99 -6.98
CA SER A 9 13.06 5.15 -5.53
C SER A 9 13.88 4.09 -4.78
N LYS A 10 14.42 4.46 -3.61
CA LYS A 10 15.11 3.50 -2.71
C LYS A 10 14.12 2.62 -1.94
N ASN A 11 12.88 3.06 -1.80
CA ASN A 11 11.86 2.36 -1.01
C ASN A 11 11.11 1.31 -1.85
N ASP A 12 10.96 1.55 -3.15
CA ASP A 12 10.27 0.66 -4.09
C ASP A 12 10.93 0.71 -5.46
N TYR A 13 11.41 -0.43 -5.95
CA TYR A 13 12.04 -0.55 -7.26
C TYR A 13 11.06 -0.31 -8.42
N CYS A 14 9.76 -0.49 -8.19
CA CYS A 14 8.73 -0.23 -9.19
C CYS A 14 8.37 1.25 -9.32
N LEU A 15 8.82 2.09 -8.38
CA LEU A 15 8.57 3.52 -8.38
C LEU A 15 9.76 4.29 -8.94
N ILE A 16 9.52 5.08 -9.97
CA ILE A 16 10.53 5.90 -10.64
C ILE A 16 10.12 7.36 -10.58
N LYS A 17 11.02 8.24 -10.17
CA LYS A 17 10.76 9.65 -9.89
C LYS A 17 11.59 10.56 -10.77
N LYS A 18 11.06 11.72 -11.14
CA LYS A 18 11.77 12.79 -11.83
C LYS A 18 11.39 14.12 -11.19
N GLU A 19 12.39 14.92 -10.86
CA GLU A 19 12.18 16.25 -10.31
C GLU A 19 11.96 17.27 -11.44
N VAL A 20 10.95 18.12 -11.31
CA VAL A 20 10.57 19.13 -12.31
C VAL A 20 10.31 20.45 -11.59
N ILE A 21 10.49 21.57 -12.29
CA ILE A 21 10.18 22.90 -11.76
C ILE A 21 8.68 22.96 -11.42
N GLY A 22 8.34 22.96 -10.13
CA GLY A 22 6.96 22.96 -9.64
C GLY A 22 6.44 21.63 -9.06
N GLY A 23 7.28 20.59 -8.95
CA GLY A 23 6.91 19.35 -8.27
C GLY A 23 7.77 18.15 -8.66
N HIS A 24 7.19 16.95 -8.53
CA HIS A 24 7.84 15.72 -8.96
C HIS A 24 6.87 14.90 -9.82
N ILE A 25 7.42 14.25 -10.83
CA ILE A 25 6.74 13.25 -11.63
C ILE A 25 7.11 11.89 -11.05
N GLU A 26 6.11 11.06 -10.80
CA GLU A 26 6.26 9.70 -10.28
C GLU A 26 5.56 8.71 -11.19
N LEU A 27 6.29 7.67 -11.61
CA LEU A 27 5.77 6.55 -12.37
C LEU A 27 5.86 5.32 -11.50
N LEU A 28 4.71 4.73 -11.18
CA LEU A 28 4.63 3.44 -10.53
C LEU A 28 4.33 2.40 -11.59
N ILE A 29 5.30 1.53 -11.86
CA ILE A 29 5.25 0.51 -12.91
C ILE A 29 4.90 -0.82 -12.25
N TYR A 30 3.79 -1.42 -12.66
CA TYR A 30 3.37 -2.72 -12.16
C TYR A 30 2.94 -3.63 -13.31
N VAL A 31 3.82 -4.53 -13.72
CA VAL A 31 3.58 -5.50 -14.80
C VAL A 31 3.02 -4.80 -16.04
N ASP A 32 1.72 -4.94 -16.31
CA ASP A 32 1.05 -4.39 -17.50
C ASP A 32 0.49 -2.97 -17.27
N ASP A 33 0.41 -2.52 -16.01
CA ASP A 33 -0.20 -1.25 -15.63
C ASP A 33 0.85 -0.22 -15.19
N ILE A 34 0.71 1.02 -15.66
CA ILE A 34 1.58 2.13 -15.27
C ILE A 34 0.71 3.26 -14.70
N LEU A 35 0.97 3.63 -13.45
CA LEU A 35 0.36 4.80 -12.84
C LEU A 35 1.33 5.99 -12.95
N VAL A 36 0.85 7.07 -13.57
CA VAL A 36 1.62 8.32 -13.72
C VAL A 36 1.01 9.39 -12.81
N THR A 37 1.86 9.98 -11.97
CA THR A 37 1.52 11.12 -11.11
C THR A 37 2.42 12.29 -11.47
N ALA A 38 1.85 13.48 -11.67
CA ALA A 38 2.62 14.68 -12.00
C ALA A 38 1.87 15.94 -11.51
N PRO A 39 2.57 17.07 -11.30
CA PRO A 39 1.97 18.29 -10.76
C PRO A 39 1.05 19.00 -11.76
N THR A 40 1.19 18.77 -13.06
CA THR A 40 0.41 19.46 -14.10
C THR A 40 0.01 18.48 -15.20
N GLU A 41 -1.19 18.64 -15.75
CA GLU A 41 -1.70 17.79 -16.84
C GLU A 41 -0.79 17.81 -18.07
N ALA A 42 -0.14 18.95 -18.36
CA ALA A 42 0.85 19.05 -19.43
C ALA A 42 2.01 18.05 -19.26
N CYS A 43 2.52 17.88 -18.04
CA CYS A 43 3.57 16.89 -17.73
C CYS A 43 3.05 15.46 -17.88
N ILE A 44 1.79 15.20 -17.51
CA ILE A 44 1.16 13.88 -17.69
C ILE A 44 1.09 13.55 -19.19
N GLN A 45 0.64 14.49 -20.02
CA GLN A 45 0.53 14.28 -21.46
C GLN A 45 1.89 14.06 -22.14
N GLU A 46 2.92 14.78 -21.71
CA GLU A 46 4.29 14.58 -22.19
C GLU A 46 4.80 13.16 -21.89
N VAL A 47 4.64 12.71 -20.64
CA VAL A 47 5.05 11.37 -20.21
C VAL A 47 4.22 10.30 -20.91
N LYS A 48 2.90 10.50 -21.04
CA LYS A 48 2.00 9.59 -21.77
C LYS A 48 2.44 9.42 -23.22
N LYS A 49 2.74 10.51 -23.92
CA LYS A 49 3.22 10.46 -25.30
C LYS A 49 4.53 9.67 -25.40
N TYR A 50 5.49 9.98 -24.54
CA TYR A 50 6.77 9.26 -24.47
C TYR A 50 6.59 7.75 -24.22
N LEU A 51 5.69 7.38 -23.31
CA LEU A 51 5.37 5.99 -23.02
C LEU A 51 4.65 5.31 -24.19
N HIS A 52 3.74 6.01 -24.86
CA HIS A 52 3.04 5.49 -26.03
C HIS A 52 4.01 5.22 -27.19
N ASP A 53 4.96 6.12 -27.44
CA ASP A 53 5.96 5.98 -28.50
C ASP A 53 6.91 4.81 -28.26
N LEU A 54 7.22 4.50 -26.99
CA LEU A 54 8.14 3.42 -26.62
C LEU A 54 7.50 2.04 -26.51
N PHE A 55 6.29 1.96 -25.93
CA PHE A 55 5.71 0.68 -25.49
C PHE A 55 4.31 0.41 -26.04
N THR A 56 3.77 1.28 -26.91
CA THR A 56 2.41 1.11 -27.49
C THR A 56 1.32 0.94 -26.41
N ILE A 57 1.37 1.79 -25.37
CA ILE A 57 0.49 1.70 -24.21
C ILE A 57 -0.87 2.34 -24.50
N LYS A 58 -1.95 1.69 -24.03
CA LYS A 58 -3.31 2.23 -24.07
C LYS A 58 -3.58 3.13 -22.85
N ASP A 59 -4.04 4.35 -23.08
CA ASP A 59 -4.49 5.24 -22.00
C ASP A 59 -5.85 4.78 -21.47
N LEU A 60 -5.91 4.43 -20.18
CA LEU A 60 -7.14 4.09 -19.46
C LEU A 60 -7.80 5.32 -18.82
N GLY A 61 -7.18 6.49 -18.94
CA GLY A 61 -7.63 7.73 -18.38
C GLY A 61 -7.33 7.86 -16.89
N THR A 62 -8.17 8.60 -16.20
CA THR A 62 -7.98 8.97 -14.79
C THR A 62 -8.18 7.75 -13.87
N ALA A 63 -7.09 7.26 -13.26
CA ALA A 63 -7.10 6.05 -12.43
C ALA A 63 -8.09 6.16 -11.25
N LYS A 64 -9.01 5.20 -11.13
CA LYS A 64 -9.93 5.07 -9.96
C LYS A 64 -9.49 3.96 -9.00
N TYR A 65 -8.96 2.88 -9.56
CA TYR A 65 -8.41 1.74 -8.83
C TYR A 65 -7.04 1.43 -9.39
N PHE A 66 -6.07 1.14 -8.53
CA PHE A 66 -4.73 0.71 -8.91
C PHE A 66 -4.21 -0.29 -7.87
N LEU A 67 -3.85 -1.51 -8.29
CA LEU A 67 -3.36 -2.58 -7.39
C LEU A 67 -4.28 -2.91 -6.21
N GLY A 68 -5.60 -2.80 -6.41
CA GLY A 68 -6.58 -3.02 -5.33
C GLY A 68 -6.66 -1.88 -4.32
N ILE A 69 -6.00 -0.74 -4.58
CA ILE A 69 -6.17 0.52 -3.86
C ILE A 69 -7.17 1.38 -4.62
N GLU A 70 -8.19 1.89 -3.93
CA GLU A 70 -9.09 2.90 -4.47
C GLU A 70 -8.48 4.30 -4.32
N LEU A 71 -8.39 5.02 -5.44
CA LEU A 71 -7.83 6.38 -5.50
C LEU A 71 -8.96 7.40 -5.32
N ALA A 72 -9.21 7.79 -4.08
CA ALA A 72 -10.10 8.90 -3.76
C ALA A 72 -9.40 10.24 -4.04
N ARG A 73 -9.98 11.06 -4.93
CA ARG A 73 -9.51 12.43 -5.19
C ARG A 73 -10.43 13.43 -4.50
N SER A 74 -9.89 14.22 -3.57
CA SER A 74 -10.61 15.35 -2.98
C SER A 74 -9.87 16.64 -3.28
N SER A 75 -10.61 17.67 -3.65
CA SER A 75 -10.11 19.04 -3.85
C SER A 75 -9.87 19.81 -2.54
N LYS A 76 -10.22 19.22 -1.39
CA LYS A 76 -10.01 19.79 -0.05
C LYS A 76 -9.13 18.87 0.78
N GLU A 77 -8.12 19.44 1.43
CA GLU A 77 -7.36 18.83 2.52
C GLU A 77 -8.29 18.59 3.72
N CYS A 78 -9.09 17.53 3.67
CA CYS A 78 -10.08 17.20 4.71
C CYS A 78 -9.98 15.73 5.15
N TRP A 79 -8.83 15.10 4.92
CA TRP A 79 -8.60 13.74 5.38
C TRP A 79 -7.82 13.82 6.69
N SER A 80 -8.27 13.10 7.72
CA SER A 80 -7.41 12.87 8.86
C SER A 80 -6.26 11.99 8.36
N ASN A 81 -5.03 12.49 8.45
CA ASN A 81 -3.84 11.79 7.98
C ASN A 81 -3.44 10.65 8.94
N LYS A 82 -4.39 9.83 9.37
CA LYS A 82 -4.20 8.74 10.33
C LYS A 82 -4.31 7.42 9.60
N LEU A 83 -3.17 6.79 9.32
CA LEU A 83 -3.16 5.42 8.81
C LEU A 83 -3.52 4.47 9.97
N THR A 84 -4.45 3.55 9.77
CA THR A 84 -4.86 2.54 10.77
C THR A 84 -5.10 1.21 10.07
N ALA A 85 -4.64 0.11 10.64
CA ALA A 85 -4.86 -1.22 10.07
C ALA A 85 -5.57 -2.14 11.06
N PHE A 86 -6.45 -2.99 10.54
CA PHE A 86 -7.15 -4.04 11.27
C PHE A 86 -6.87 -5.37 10.60
N CYS A 87 -6.61 -6.42 11.38
CA CYS A 87 -6.52 -7.78 10.88
C CYS A 87 -7.32 -8.75 11.75
N ASP A 88 -7.83 -9.79 11.10
CA ASP A 88 -8.63 -10.86 11.70
C ASP A 88 -8.27 -12.20 11.06
N ALA A 89 -8.49 -13.30 11.78
CA ALA A 89 -8.32 -14.65 11.27
C ALA A 89 -9.43 -15.60 11.71
N ASP A 90 -10.01 -16.33 10.76
CA ASP A 90 -10.94 -17.42 11.04
C ASP A 90 -10.22 -18.77 10.97
N TRP A 91 -9.94 -19.36 12.14
CA TRP A 91 -9.30 -20.66 12.24
C TRP A 91 -10.16 -21.77 11.62
N ALA A 92 -9.53 -22.58 10.75
CA ALA A 92 -10.15 -23.73 10.10
C ALA A 92 -11.50 -23.44 9.40
N GLY A 93 -11.74 -22.19 8.99
CA GLY A 93 -13.02 -21.74 8.40
C GLY A 93 -13.42 -22.45 7.11
N CYS A 94 -12.49 -23.12 6.41
CA CYS A 94 -12.83 -23.98 5.29
C CYS A 94 -12.94 -25.45 5.71
N LEU A 95 -14.14 -26.02 5.59
CA LEU A 95 -14.44 -27.41 5.95
C LEU A 95 -13.62 -28.45 5.16
N ASP A 96 -13.37 -28.19 3.88
CA ASP A 96 -12.68 -29.16 2.99
C ASP A 96 -11.17 -29.20 3.22
N THR A 97 -10.56 -28.04 3.46
CA THR A 97 -9.08 -27.93 3.55
C THR A 97 -8.57 -27.72 4.96
N ARG A 98 -9.48 -27.44 5.92
CA ARG A 98 -9.19 -27.01 7.30
C ARG A 98 -8.23 -25.81 7.40
N ARG A 99 -8.04 -25.07 6.30
CA ARG A 99 -7.21 -23.87 6.24
C ARG A 99 -7.97 -22.68 6.81
N SER A 100 -7.24 -21.82 7.52
CA SER A 100 -7.80 -20.61 8.12
C SER A 100 -7.97 -19.50 7.06
N LEU A 101 -8.88 -18.56 7.29
CA LEU A 101 -9.04 -17.37 6.47
C LEU A 101 -8.36 -16.19 7.16
N THR A 102 -7.59 -15.42 6.42
CA THR A 102 -6.92 -14.20 6.88
C THR A 102 -7.63 -13.02 6.24
N GLY A 103 -8.07 -12.07 7.04
CA GLY A 103 -8.69 -10.82 6.61
C GLY A 103 -7.91 -9.62 7.12
N PHE A 104 -7.77 -8.59 6.31
CA PHE A 104 -7.31 -7.28 6.77
C PHE A 104 -8.04 -6.14 6.09
N CYS A 105 -8.06 -4.99 6.77
CA CYS A 105 -8.56 -3.73 6.25
C CYS A 105 -7.67 -2.58 6.77
N ILE A 106 -7.20 -1.74 5.85
CA ILE A 106 -6.33 -0.59 6.12
C ILE A 106 -7.10 0.66 5.76
N PHE A 107 -7.11 1.61 6.69
CA PHE A 107 -7.82 2.88 6.62
C PHE A 107 -6.84 4.04 6.61
N LEU A 108 -7.12 5.04 5.77
CA LEU A 108 -6.53 6.37 5.85
C LEU A 108 -7.62 7.32 6.38
N GLY A 109 -7.48 7.72 7.64
CA GLY A 109 -8.54 8.38 8.38
C GLY A 109 -9.73 7.46 8.56
N ASP A 110 -10.89 7.88 8.06
CA ASP A 110 -12.13 7.10 8.09
C ASP A 110 -12.41 6.35 6.78
N THR A 111 -11.50 6.42 5.80
CA THR A 111 -11.69 5.82 4.47
C THR A 111 -10.89 4.52 4.34
N PRO A 112 -11.52 3.39 3.99
CA PRO A 112 -10.80 2.16 3.69
C PRO A 112 -10.04 2.33 2.36
N ILE A 113 -8.73 2.11 2.40
CA ILE A 113 -7.85 2.25 1.22
C ILE A 113 -7.41 0.91 0.65
N SER A 114 -7.37 -0.15 1.48
CA SER A 114 -6.99 -1.48 1.06
C SER A 114 -7.61 -2.52 1.98
N TRP A 115 -8.19 -3.55 1.40
CA TRP A 115 -8.73 -4.68 2.15
C TRP A 115 -8.50 -5.97 1.37
N LYS A 116 -8.41 -7.08 2.10
CA LYS A 116 -8.22 -8.40 1.50
C LYS A 116 -8.77 -9.47 2.43
N MET A 117 -9.35 -10.49 1.83
CA MET A 117 -9.69 -11.73 2.51
C MET A 117 -9.09 -12.88 1.71
N LYS A 118 -8.24 -13.69 2.35
CA LYS A 118 -7.50 -14.77 1.68
C LYS A 118 -7.39 -16.00 2.56
N LYS A 119 -7.61 -17.17 1.97
CA LYS A 119 -7.31 -18.45 2.63
C LYS A 119 -5.80 -18.62 2.81
N GLN A 120 -5.38 -19.00 4.02
CA GLN A 120 -3.97 -19.30 4.32
C GLN A 120 -3.49 -20.49 3.49
N ALA A 121 -2.26 -20.43 3.00
CA ALA A 121 -1.69 -21.50 2.18
C ALA A 121 -1.48 -22.80 2.98
N THR A 122 -1.16 -22.67 4.27
CA THR A 122 -0.91 -23.76 5.20
C THR A 122 -2.04 -23.87 6.24
N VAL A 123 -2.29 -25.07 6.73
CA VAL A 123 -3.23 -25.33 7.84
C VAL A 123 -2.58 -24.86 9.15
N SER A 124 -3.29 -24.04 9.91
CA SER A 124 -2.85 -23.60 11.23
C SER A 124 -3.23 -24.62 12.29
N LYS A 125 -2.26 -24.97 13.14
CA LYS A 125 -2.42 -25.92 14.24
C LYS A 125 -3.09 -25.28 15.47
N SER A 126 -3.13 -23.95 15.54
CA SER A 126 -3.87 -23.21 16.58
C SER A 126 -4.50 -21.93 16.03
N THR A 127 -5.45 -21.36 16.78
CA THR A 127 -6.03 -20.04 16.51
C THR A 127 -4.96 -18.95 16.57
N ALA A 128 -4.05 -19.01 17.56
CA ALA A 128 -2.97 -18.04 17.71
C ALA A 128 -2.01 -18.04 16.50
N GLU A 129 -1.71 -19.21 15.94
CA GLU A 129 -0.88 -19.33 14.74
C GLU A 129 -1.59 -18.75 13.50
N ALA A 130 -2.92 -18.92 13.40
CA ALA A 130 -3.72 -18.31 12.34
C ALA A 130 -3.72 -16.77 12.45
N GLU A 131 -3.88 -16.23 13.65
CA GLU A 131 -3.81 -14.79 13.92
C GLU A 131 -2.44 -14.21 13.58
N TYR A 132 -1.36 -14.87 14.03
CA TYR A 132 0.01 -14.40 13.75
C TYR A 132 0.32 -14.37 12.25
N ARG A 133 -0.18 -15.34 11.48
CA ARG A 133 -0.09 -15.33 10.01
C ARG A 133 -0.87 -14.20 9.37
N SER A 134 -2.06 -13.90 9.91
CA SER A 134 -2.87 -12.77 9.46
C SER A 134 -2.16 -11.44 9.72
N LEU A 135 -1.62 -11.30 10.92
CA LEU A 135 -0.81 -10.16 11.35
C LEU A 135 0.41 -9.96 10.43
N ALA A 136 1.20 -11.01 10.19
CA ALA A 136 2.38 -10.92 9.33
C ALA A 136 2.03 -10.44 7.92
N SER A 137 0.96 -10.99 7.33
CA SER A 137 0.48 -10.56 6.02
C SER A 137 0.05 -9.09 6.01
N THR A 138 -0.66 -8.67 7.07
CA THR A 138 -1.14 -7.29 7.22
C THR A 138 0.01 -6.31 7.41
N VAL A 139 1.03 -6.65 8.20
CA VAL A 139 2.22 -5.80 8.42
C VAL A 139 2.98 -5.57 7.12
N CYS A 140 3.12 -6.58 6.26
CA CYS A 140 3.77 -6.42 4.96
C CYS A 140 3.03 -5.40 4.08
N GLU A 141 1.73 -5.58 3.91
CA GLU A 141 0.87 -4.70 3.10
C GLU A 141 0.83 -3.27 3.69
N HIS A 142 0.68 -3.17 5.01
CA HIS A 142 0.69 -1.91 5.75
C HIS A 142 2.03 -1.17 5.63
N THR A 143 3.15 -1.89 5.72
CA THR A 143 4.50 -1.33 5.55
C THR A 143 4.69 -0.81 4.13
N TRP A 144 4.28 -1.58 3.13
CA TRP A 144 4.35 -1.16 1.74
C TRP A 144 3.51 0.11 1.47
N ILE A 145 2.25 0.15 1.92
CA ILE A 145 1.40 1.34 1.82
C ILE A 145 2.02 2.53 2.56
N SER A 146 2.63 2.31 3.73
CA SER A 146 3.31 3.37 4.48
C SER A 146 4.46 4.00 3.69
N TYR A 147 5.25 3.19 2.97
CA TYR A 147 6.32 3.70 2.11
C TYR A 147 5.78 4.40 0.87
N LEU A 148 4.75 3.83 0.24
CA LEU A 148 4.09 4.43 -0.91
C LEU A 148 3.52 5.82 -0.59
N LEU A 149 2.83 5.96 0.55
CA LEU A 149 2.29 7.25 1.01
C LEU A 149 3.39 8.28 1.32
N GLN A 150 4.51 7.85 1.90
CA GLN A 150 5.67 8.74 2.11
C GLN A 150 6.29 9.20 0.81
N ASP A 151 6.32 8.31 -0.19
CA ASP A 151 6.83 8.62 -1.50
C ASP A 151 5.94 9.69 -2.18
N PHE A 152 4.62 9.55 -2.07
CA PHE A 152 3.64 10.58 -2.46
C PHE A 152 3.60 11.82 -1.53
N LYS A 153 4.55 11.97 -0.59
CA LYS A 153 4.66 13.09 0.35
C LYS A 153 3.45 13.27 1.28
N VAL A 154 2.65 12.23 1.51
CA VAL A 154 1.56 12.24 2.50
C VAL A 154 2.14 12.01 3.89
N SER A 155 2.10 13.02 4.75
CA SER A 155 2.58 12.94 6.13
C SER A 155 1.52 12.33 7.05
N PHE A 156 1.87 11.31 7.83
CA PHE A 156 1.01 10.70 8.85
C PHE A 156 1.79 10.46 10.16
N PRO A 157 1.13 10.44 11.34
CA PRO A 157 1.79 10.26 12.61
C PRO A 157 2.32 8.82 12.74
N ARG A 158 3.53 8.69 13.29
CA ARG A 158 4.13 7.42 13.71
C ARG A 158 4.13 7.35 15.24
N PRO A 159 3.94 6.16 15.86
CA PRO A 159 3.77 4.84 15.23
C PRO A 159 2.38 4.67 14.63
N VAL A 160 2.29 3.88 13.56
CA VAL A 160 1.01 3.61 12.91
C VAL A 160 0.26 2.51 13.66
N PRO A 161 -0.98 2.73 14.13
CA PRO A 161 -1.73 1.75 14.89
C PRO A 161 -2.18 0.56 14.03
N LEU A 162 -1.88 -0.64 14.52
CA LEU A 162 -2.33 -1.92 13.98
C LEU A 162 -3.10 -2.67 15.05
N PHE A 163 -4.33 -3.05 14.73
CA PHE A 163 -5.24 -3.75 15.62
C PHE A 163 -5.43 -5.18 15.13
N VAL A 164 -5.21 -6.14 16.03
CA VAL A 164 -5.45 -7.57 15.78
C VAL A 164 -6.67 -7.99 16.56
N ALA A 165 -7.67 -8.56 15.88
CA ALA A 165 -8.84 -9.12 16.53
C ALA A 165 -8.51 -10.47 17.17
N ILE A 166 -7.73 -10.48 18.26
CA ILE A 166 -7.49 -11.70 19.01
C ILE A 166 -8.80 -12.21 19.63
N LYS A 167 -9.35 -13.33 19.13
CA LYS A 167 -10.46 -14.04 19.77
C LYS A 167 -10.10 -14.68 21.12
N GLN A 168 -8.86 -14.52 21.60
CA GLN A 168 -8.44 -14.96 22.93
C GLN A 168 -8.39 -13.77 23.88
N GLN A 169 -9.17 -13.85 24.95
CA GLN A 169 -9.16 -12.92 26.08
C GLN A 169 -7.77 -12.85 26.73
N PHE A 170 -6.76 -12.20 26.16
CA PHE A 170 -5.57 -11.77 26.92
C PHE A 170 -4.85 -10.61 26.22
N THR A 171 -4.98 -9.43 26.84
CA THR A 171 -4.06 -8.28 26.85
C THR A 171 -3.64 -7.65 25.52
N SER A 172 -4.07 -6.39 25.37
CA SER A 172 -3.49 -5.34 24.54
C SER A 172 -1.95 -5.33 24.57
N GLN A 173 -1.33 -5.85 23.51
CA GLN A 173 0.08 -5.62 23.22
C GLN A 173 0.17 -4.63 22.06
N GLN A 174 0.46 -3.36 22.38
CA GLN A 174 0.90 -2.39 21.38
C GLN A 174 2.28 -2.81 20.86
N ILE A 175 2.36 -3.28 19.62
CA ILE A 175 3.65 -3.48 18.95
C ILE A 175 4.17 -2.09 18.53
N ARG A 176 5.03 -1.48 19.35
CA ARG A 176 5.82 -0.31 18.93
C ARG A 176 6.95 -0.79 18.03
N CYS A 177 6.84 -0.56 16.72
CA CYS A 177 8.01 -0.60 15.83
C CYS A 177 8.95 0.57 16.19
N SER A 178 9.97 0.30 17.00
CA SER A 178 11.12 1.20 17.17
C SER A 178 12.07 0.99 15.99
N THR A 179 12.05 1.89 15.02
CA THR A 179 13.18 2.04 14.09
C THR A 179 14.29 2.78 14.83
N ASN A 180 15.14 2.05 15.54
CA ASN A 180 16.40 2.60 16.04
C ASN A 180 17.29 2.92 14.84
N GLY A 181 17.41 4.21 14.53
CA GLY A 181 18.42 4.72 13.61
C GLY A 181 19.81 4.39 14.17
N ARG A 182 20.57 3.57 13.44
CA ARG A 182 22.02 3.51 13.61
C ARG A 182 22.62 4.59 12.71
N ASN A 183 23.13 5.64 13.34
CA ASN A 183 24.21 6.43 12.79
C ASN A 183 25.47 5.56 12.77
N ILE A 184 26.01 5.33 11.57
CA ILE A 184 27.44 5.21 11.29
C ILE A 184 27.67 5.83 9.91
#